data_AF-A0A2M7BD51-F1
#
_entry.id   AF-A0A2M7BD51-F1
#
_cell.length_a   1.000
_cell.length_b   1.000
_cell.length_c   1.000
_cell.angle_alpha   90.00
_cell.angle_beta   90.00
_cell.angle_gamma   90.00
#
_symmetry.space_group_name_H-M   'P 1'
#
loop_
_entity.id
_entity.type
_entity.pdbx_description
1 polymer ?
#
loop_
_entity_poly.entity_id
_entity_poly.type
_entity_poly.pdbx_seq_one_letter_code
_entity_poly.pdbx_strand_id
1 'polypeptide(L)'
;GLTQEFIGSAVSTSAETWDAATVRDLMNDNYTFDSSIAYGVQNFENAITFGNYPTAGVIAVTTVWYNPATKAIVEFDMMFDTDWMWGDATVNLGAMDLQNIATHELGHGVGLSDVYETNCSLVTMYGYSDYGETQKRDLAAPDIKGLQTLYP
;
A
#
# COMPACT_ATOMS: atom_id res chain seq x y z
N GLY A 1 12.40 4.26 16.45
CA GLY A 1 12.00 4.25 15.03
C GLY A 1 11.92 2.82 14.55
N LEU A 2 11.20 2.57 13.46
CA LEU A 2 11.12 1.25 12.84
C LEU A 2 12.48 0.83 12.26
N THR A 3 12.79 -0.47 12.25
CA THR A 3 14.00 -0.99 11.60
C THR A 3 13.77 -1.18 10.10
N GLN A 4 14.83 -1.08 9.30
CA GLN A 4 14.76 -1.41 7.86
C GLN A 4 14.26 -2.82 7.62
N GLU A 5 14.69 -3.80 8.44
CA GLU A 5 14.21 -5.17 8.37
C GLU A 5 12.69 -5.27 8.58
N PHE A 6 12.14 -4.56 9.56
CA PHE A 6 10.69 -4.54 9.79
C PHE A 6 9.94 -3.90 8.63
N ILE A 7 10.42 -2.76 8.14
CA ILE A 7 9.80 -2.04 7.00
C ILE A 7 9.82 -2.93 5.75
N GLY A 8 10.99 -3.47 5.41
CA GLY A 8 11.17 -4.36 4.26
C GLY A 8 10.28 -5.58 4.36
N SER A 9 10.22 -6.23 5.52
CA SER A 9 9.36 -7.40 5.74
C SER A 9 7.87 -7.07 5.57
N ALA A 10 7.39 -5.97 6.15
CA ALA A 10 5.99 -5.54 6.01
C ALA A 10 5.62 -5.25 4.56
N VAL A 11 6.45 -4.46 3.86
CA VAL A 11 6.22 -4.09 2.45
C VAL A 11 6.29 -5.30 1.53
N SER A 12 7.32 -6.15 1.65
CA SER A 12 7.44 -7.38 0.86
C SER A 12 6.25 -8.31 1.09
N THR A 13 5.86 -8.54 2.35
CA THR A 13 4.69 -9.39 2.64
C THR A 13 3.40 -8.82 2.02
N SER A 14 3.24 -7.50 2.05
CA SER A 14 2.10 -6.82 1.40
C SER A 14 2.11 -6.96 -0.12
N ALA A 15 3.28 -6.89 -0.77
CA ALA A 15 3.44 -7.11 -2.21
C ALA A 15 3.08 -8.55 -2.60
N GLU A 16 3.68 -9.54 -1.91
CA GLU A 16 3.41 -10.97 -2.13
C GLU A 16 1.93 -11.33 -1.94
N THR A 17 1.23 -10.62 -1.05
CA THR A 17 -0.21 -10.82 -0.82
C THR A 17 -1.02 -10.53 -2.09
N TRP A 18 -0.61 -9.53 -2.89
CA TRP A 18 -1.22 -9.23 -4.18
C TRP A 18 -0.79 -10.20 -5.28
N ASP A 19 0.50 -10.53 -5.36
CA ASP A 19 1.02 -11.46 -6.38
C ASP A 19 0.41 -12.85 -6.25
N ALA A 20 0.24 -13.33 -5.01
CA ALA A 20 -0.39 -14.63 -4.74
C ALA A 20 -1.88 -14.70 -5.16
N ALA A 21 -2.54 -13.56 -5.39
CA ALA A 21 -3.94 -13.48 -5.77
C ALA A 21 -4.18 -13.43 -7.29
N THR A 22 -3.11 -13.43 -8.09
CA THR A 22 -3.17 -13.48 -9.56
C THR A 22 -2.15 -14.49 -10.11
N VAL A 23 -2.17 -14.70 -11.43
CA VAL A 23 -1.19 -15.53 -12.15
C VAL A 23 0.01 -14.73 -12.65
N ARG A 24 -0.01 -13.41 -12.44
CA ARG A 24 1.05 -12.48 -12.80
C ARG A 24 1.90 -12.19 -11.57
N ASP A 25 3.19 -12.07 -11.79
CA ASP A 25 4.09 -11.40 -10.87
C ASP A 25 3.98 -9.89 -11.17
N LEU A 26 3.32 -9.14 -10.29
CA LEU A 26 3.03 -7.71 -10.43
C LEU A 26 4.09 -6.84 -9.75
N MET A 27 4.66 -7.30 -8.63
CA MET A 27 5.58 -6.53 -7.81
C MET A 27 6.94 -7.24 -7.71
N ASN A 28 8.01 -6.55 -8.11
CA ASN A 28 9.35 -7.11 -8.07
C ASN A 28 9.87 -7.25 -6.63
N ASP A 29 10.32 -8.45 -6.24
CA ASP A 29 10.89 -8.76 -4.92
C ASP A 29 12.17 -7.95 -4.58
N ASN A 30 12.83 -7.38 -5.58
CA ASN A 30 14.07 -6.63 -5.40
C ASN A 30 13.78 -5.18 -5.03
N TYR A 31 14.22 -4.78 -3.84
CA TYR A 31 14.18 -3.40 -3.37
C TYR A 31 15.52 -2.98 -2.78
N THR A 32 15.72 -1.68 -2.64
CA THR A 32 16.86 -1.10 -1.94
C THR A 32 16.40 0.02 -1.02
N PHE A 33 17.13 0.26 0.05
CA PHE A 33 16.91 1.43 0.90
C PHE A 33 17.77 2.58 0.39
N ASP A 34 17.11 3.66 -0.02
CA ASP A 34 17.76 4.90 -0.42
C ASP A 34 17.12 6.06 0.35
N SER A 35 17.94 6.90 0.98
CA SER A 35 17.47 8.08 1.72
C SER A 35 17.25 9.31 0.84
N SER A 36 17.58 9.23 -0.45
CA SER A 36 17.51 10.35 -1.41
C SER A 36 16.25 10.35 -2.26
N ILE A 37 15.45 9.27 -2.24
CA ILE A 37 14.17 9.20 -2.93
C ILE A 37 13.14 10.10 -2.25
N ALA A 38 12.22 10.64 -3.06
CA ALA A 38 11.15 11.52 -2.59
C ALA A 38 9.83 11.09 -3.21
N TYR A 39 8.75 11.20 -2.44
CA TYR A 39 7.39 10.97 -2.92
C TYR A 39 6.97 11.99 -3.98
N GLY A 40 6.21 11.53 -4.99
CA GLY A 40 5.51 12.37 -5.95
C GLY A 40 6.39 12.80 -7.12
N VAL A 41 7.47 12.08 -7.39
CA VAL A 41 8.45 12.43 -8.42
C VAL A 41 8.46 11.37 -9.50
N GLN A 42 7.75 11.63 -10.60
CA GLN A 42 7.72 10.71 -11.74
C GLN A 42 9.12 10.50 -12.35
N ASN A 43 9.72 9.33 -12.11
CA ASN A 43 11.05 8.97 -12.59
C ASN A 43 11.17 7.54 -13.16
N PHE A 44 10.04 6.85 -13.36
CA PHE A 44 9.90 5.45 -13.76
C PHE A 44 10.42 4.41 -12.74
N GLU A 45 10.53 4.80 -11.48
CA GLU A 45 10.89 3.92 -10.36
C GLU A 45 9.82 4.03 -9.28
N ASN A 46 9.35 2.91 -8.75
CA ASN A 46 8.37 2.96 -7.67
C ASN A 46 9.06 3.39 -6.36
N ALA A 47 8.57 4.44 -5.69
CA ALA A 47 9.08 4.85 -4.39
C ALA A 47 8.12 4.49 -3.25
N ILE A 48 8.66 4.04 -2.12
CA ILE A 48 7.91 3.88 -0.86
C ILE A 48 8.66 4.66 0.21
N THR A 49 8.00 5.67 0.76
CA THR A 49 8.65 6.69 1.60
C THR A 49 7.89 6.94 2.90
N PHE A 50 8.57 7.58 3.85
CA PHE A 50 7.96 8.16 5.04
C PHE A 50 8.18 9.67 5.00
N GLY A 51 7.12 10.46 5.18
CA GLY A 51 7.23 11.92 5.16
C GLY A 51 6.03 12.59 5.81
N ASN A 52 6.09 13.91 5.98
CA ASN A 52 4.97 14.68 6.51
C ASN A 52 4.04 15.04 5.34
N TYR A 53 2.82 14.50 5.34
CA TYR A 53 1.82 14.84 4.33
C TYR A 53 1.05 16.10 4.75
N PRO A 54 0.87 17.09 3.85
CA PRO A 54 0.31 18.40 4.23
C PRO A 54 -1.17 18.36 4.63
N THR A 55 -1.88 17.26 4.39
CA THR A 55 -3.31 17.12 4.68
C THR A 55 -3.52 16.32 5.95
N ALA A 56 -4.00 16.98 6.99
CA ALA A 56 -4.32 16.33 8.26
C ALA A 56 -5.33 15.18 8.09
N GLY A 57 -5.12 14.08 8.80
CA GLY A 57 -5.99 12.91 8.79
C GLY A 57 -5.68 11.90 7.69
N VAL A 58 -4.74 12.18 6.79
CA VAL A 58 -4.24 11.21 5.81
C VAL A 58 -3.23 10.29 6.49
N ILE A 59 -3.44 8.98 6.42
CA ILE A 59 -2.56 7.97 7.04
C ILE A 59 -1.41 7.63 6.09
N ALA A 60 -1.74 7.36 4.85
CA ALA A 60 -0.81 7.15 3.76
C ALA A 60 -1.46 7.59 2.44
N VAL A 61 -0.66 7.65 1.39
CA VAL A 61 -1.14 8.01 0.05
C VAL A 61 -0.31 7.33 -1.02
N THR A 62 -0.97 6.89 -2.08
CA THR A 62 -0.34 6.36 -3.29
C THR A 62 -0.71 7.19 -4.50
N THR A 63 0.29 7.66 -5.25
CA THR A 63 0.14 8.31 -6.56
C THR A 63 0.56 7.33 -7.64
N VAL A 64 -0.22 7.25 -8.72
CA VAL A 64 0.04 6.36 -9.85
C VAL A 64 0.20 7.16 -11.13
N TRP A 65 1.25 6.87 -11.88
CA TRP A 65 1.40 7.33 -13.26
C TRP A 65 1.14 6.19 -14.22
N TYR A 66 0.42 6.49 -15.30
CA TYR A 66 0.03 5.49 -16.28
C TYR A 66 0.02 6.09 -17.68
N ASN A 67 0.20 5.23 -18.68
CA ASN A 67 0.07 5.61 -20.08
C ASN A 67 -1.42 5.83 -20.42
N PRO A 68 -1.87 7.04 -20.82
CA PRO A 68 -3.30 7.29 -21.03
C PRO A 68 -3.93 6.49 -22.18
N ALA A 69 -3.14 6.07 -23.16
CA ALA A 69 -3.60 5.31 -24.32
C ALA A 69 -3.75 3.82 -24.01
N THR A 70 -2.78 3.21 -23.31
CA THR A 70 -2.80 1.77 -23.00
C THR A 70 -3.38 1.45 -21.62
N LYS A 71 -3.51 2.45 -20.75
CA LYS A 71 -3.87 2.34 -19.32
C LYS A 71 -2.87 1.54 -18.48
N ALA A 72 -1.70 1.22 -19.03
CA ALA A 72 -0.64 0.57 -18.28
C ALA A 72 -0.07 1.51 -17.23
N ILE A 73 -0.07 1.07 -15.97
CA ILE A 73 0.68 1.72 -14.88
C ILE A 73 2.16 1.61 -15.22
N VAL A 74 2.88 2.73 -15.11
CA VAL A 74 4.32 2.80 -15.38
C VAL A 74 5.12 3.05 -14.11
N GLU A 75 4.47 3.54 -13.06
CA GLU A 75 5.10 3.93 -11.80
C GLU A 75 4.02 4.19 -10.74
N PHE A 76 4.33 3.89 -9.48
CA PHE A 76 3.61 4.41 -8.33
C PHE A 76 4.57 4.89 -7.25
N ASP A 77 4.16 5.95 -6.56
CA ASP A 77 4.84 6.44 -5.36
C ASP A 77 3.89 6.36 -4.17
N MET A 78 4.41 5.85 -3.06
CA MET A 78 3.69 5.71 -1.80
C MET A 78 4.40 6.54 -0.72
N MET A 79 3.61 7.21 0.13
CA MET A 79 4.11 7.85 1.33
C MET A 79 3.27 7.51 2.55
N PHE A 80 3.93 7.02 3.59
CA PHE A 80 3.37 6.88 4.93
C PHE A 80 3.56 8.18 5.71
N ASP A 81 2.48 8.74 6.26
CA ASP A 81 2.54 10.01 6.96
C ASP A 81 3.19 9.86 8.35
N THR A 82 4.26 10.63 8.60
CA THR A 82 5.01 10.62 9.85
C THR A 82 4.27 11.23 11.04
N ASP A 83 3.12 11.86 10.81
CA ASP A 83 2.25 12.34 11.90
C ASP A 83 1.61 11.19 12.70
N TRP A 84 1.65 9.96 12.18
CA TRP A 84 1.13 8.76 12.84
C TRP A 84 2.21 7.91 13.50
N MET A 85 1.83 7.20 14.56
CA MET A 85 2.67 6.17 15.16
C MET A 85 2.58 4.89 14.33
N TRP A 86 3.69 4.44 13.75
CA TRP A 86 3.76 3.22 12.96
C TRP A 86 4.32 2.03 13.75
N GLY A 87 3.89 0.82 13.41
CA GLY A 87 4.41 -0.41 14.01
C GLY A 87 3.67 -1.67 13.58
N ASP A 88 3.81 -2.71 14.38
CA ASP A 88 2.99 -3.92 14.31
C ASP A 88 1.85 -3.80 15.34
N ALA A 89 0.62 -3.68 14.86
CA ALA A 89 -0.55 -3.53 15.71
C ALA A 89 -0.81 -4.74 16.61
N THR A 90 -0.30 -5.93 16.28
CA THR A 90 -0.39 -7.10 17.14
C THR A 90 0.49 -6.98 18.39
N VAL A 91 1.52 -6.13 18.32
CA VAL A 91 2.44 -5.84 19.43
C VAL A 91 2.05 -4.55 20.14
N ASN A 92 1.61 -3.53 19.39
CA ASN A 92 1.18 -2.24 19.94
C ASN A 92 -0.11 -1.76 19.28
N LEU A 93 -1.23 -1.92 19.99
CA LEU A 93 -2.56 -1.48 19.52
C LEU A 93 -2.66 0.05 19.32
N GLY A 94 -1.72 0.84 19.84
CA GLY A 94 -1.65 2.28 19.62
C GLY A 94 -0.90 2.69 18.34
N ALA A 95 -0.53 1.73 17.50
CA ALA A 95 0.15 1.96 16.23
C ALA A 95 -0.77 1.73 15.03
N MET A 96 -0.57 2.52 13.98
CA MET A 96 -0.98 2.18 12.63
C MET A 96 -0.14 1.00 12.17
N ASP A 97 -0.82 -0.07 11.77
CA ASP A 97 -0.16 -1.28 11.34
C ASP A 97 0.46 -1.10 9.97
N LEU A 98 1.79 -1.20 9.89
CA LEU A 98 2.50 -0.90 8.65
C LEU A 98 2.09 -1.85 7.51
N GLN A 99 1.96 -3.15 7.78
CA GLN A 99 1.57 -4.13 6.76
C GLN A 99 0.11 -3.92 6.32
N ASN A 100 -0.81 -3.69 7.25
CA ASN A 100 -2.22 -3.40 6.93
C ASN A 100 -2.37 -2.21 5.98
N ILE A 101 -1.68 -1.10 6.27
CA ILE A 101 -1.73 0.09 5.42
C ILE A 101 -0.95 -0.13 4.13
N ALA A 102 0.24 -0.73 4.17
CA ALA A 102 1.02 -1.02 2.95
C ALA A 102 0.24 -1.91 1.97
N THR A 103 -0.48 -2.93 2.45
CA THR A 103 -1.31 -3.79 1.57
C THR A 103 -2.42 -2.99 0.91
N HIS A 104 -3.09 -2.09 1.65
CA HIS A 104 -4.10 -1.19 1.09
C HIS A 104 -3.51 -0.27 0.00
N GLU A 105 -2.41 0.41 0.31
CA GLU A 105 -1.75 1.36 -0.59
C GLU A 105 -1.19 0.67 -1.85
N LEU A 106 -0.61 -0.53 -1.72
CA LEU A 106 -0.21 -1.33 -2.87
C LEU A 106 -1.39 -1.74 -3.76
N GLY A 107 -2.59 -1.83 -3.19
CA GLY A 107 -3.83 -1.99 -3.95
C GLY A 107 -4.07 -0.86 -4.94
N HIS A 108 -3.74 0.38 -4.59
CA HIS A 108 -3.72 1.50 -5.54
C HIS A 108 -2.60 1.36 -6.57
N GLY A 109 -1.42 0.89 -6.16
CA GLY A 109 -0.29 0.60 -7.04
C GLY A 109 -0.63 -0.41 -8.15
N VAL A 110 -1.53 -1.36 -7.88
CA VAL A 110 -2.09 -2.30 -8.87
C VAL A 110 -3.38 -1.79 -9.53
N GLY A 111 -3.76 -0.53 -9.31
CA GLY A 111 -4.84 0.15 -10.02
C GLY A 111 -6.24 -0.03 -9.42
N LEU A 112 -6.37 -0.52 -8.19
CA LEU A 112 -7.65 -0.54 -7.48
C LEU A 112 -7.95 0.80 -6.83
N SER A 113 -9.23 1.16 -6.77
CA SER A 113 -9.71 2.36 -6.08
C SER A 113 -10.25 2.01 -4.70
N ASP A 114 -10.33 3.02 -3.85
CA ASP A 114 -11.00 2.90 -2.56
C ASP A 114 -12.46 2.48 -2.69
N VAL A 115 -12.91 1.80 -1.64
CA VAL A 115 -14.29 1.45 -1.34
C VAL A 115 -14.69 2.18 -0.05
N TYR A 116 -15.89 2.74 0.01
CA TYR A 116 -16.35 3.57 1.13
C TYR A 116 -17.69 3.13 1.71
N GLU A 117 -18.27 2.08 1.16
CA GLU A 117 -19.48 1.46 1.68
C GLU A 117 -19.19 0.80 3.03
N THR A 118 -19.95 1.16 4.05
CA THR A 118 -19.69 0.73 5.43
C THR A 118 -19.83 -0.78 5.63
N ASN A 119 -20.61 -1.48 4.79
CA ASN A 119 -20.69 -2.94 4.80
C ASN A 119 -19.44 -3.62 4.21
N CYS A 120 -18.54 -2.85 3.58
CA CYS A 120 -17.26 -3.28 3.07
C CYS A 120 -16.11 -2.90 4.02
N SER A 121 -16.36 -2.48 5.26
CA SER A 121 -15.32 -1.99 6.18
C SER A 121 -14.19 -3.00 6.51
N LEU A 122 -14.38 -4.27 6.15
CA LEU A 122 -13.41 -5.34 6.36
C LEU A 122 -12.59 -5.67 5.11
N VAL A 123 -12.89 -5.08 3.95
CA VAL A 123 -12.11 -5.31 2.72
C VAL A 123 -10.82 -4.50 2.73
N THR A 124 -9.82 -4.97 2.00
CA THR A 124 -8.50 -4.35 1.95
C THR A 124 -8.59 -2.94 1.38
N MET A 125 -9.36 -2.75 0.31
CA MET A 125 -9.53 -1.44 -0.33
C MET A 125 -10.52 -0.51 0.39
N TYR A 126 -10.95 -0.80 1.61
CA TYR A 126 -11.76 0.16 2.37
C TYR A 126 -10.91 1.39 2.74
N GLY A 127 -11.34 2.59 2.38
CA GLY A 127 -10.52 3.81 2.47
C GLY A 127 -10.27 4.37 3.88
N TYR A 128 -10.82 3.76 4.94
CA TYR A 128 -10.57 4.18 6.32
C TYR A 128 -9.86 3.08 7.11
N SER A 129 -8.90 3.45 7.94
CA SER A 129 -8.23 2.59 8.91
C SER A 129 -8.13 3.29 10.26
N ASP A 130 -7.96 2.52 11.33
CA ASP A 130 -7.72 3.03 12.69
C ASP A 130 -6.55 2.29 13.35
N TYR A 131 -6.09 2.81 14.49
CA TYR A 131 -5.06 2.18 15.31
C TYR A 131 -5.46 0.75 15.70
N GLY A 132 -4.49 -0.16 15.64
CA GLY A 132 -4.71 -1.56 16.05
C GLY A 132 -5.34 -2.45 14.97
N GLU A 133 -5.73 -1.91 13.81
CA GLU A 133 -6.30 -2.70 12.72
C GLU A 133 -5.25 -3.54 12.00
N THR A 134 -5.57 -4.81 11.75
CA THR A 134 -4.71 -5.76 11.01
C THR A 134 -5.45 -6.52 9.91
N GLN A 135 -6.75 -6.30 9.76
CA GLN A 135 -7.60 -7.09 8.85
C GLN A 135 -7.24 -6.94 7.36
N LYS A 136 -6.61 -5.83 6.96
CA LYS A 136 -6.21 -5.55 5.57
C LYS A 136 -4.83 -6.11 5.23
N ARG A 137 -4.19 -6.84 6.15
CA ARG A 137 -2.99 -7.63 5.82
C ARG A 137 -3.30 -8.73 4.78
N ASP A 138 -4.56 -9.19 4.75
CA ASP A 138 -5.07 -10.16 3.78
C ASP A 138 -6.01 -9.49 2.77
N LEU A 139 -6.27 -10.15 1.62
CA LEU A 139 -7.23 -9.70 0.61
C LEU A 139 -8.62 -10.29 0.82
N ALA A 140 -9.66 -9.45 0.80
CA ALA A 140 -11.03 -9.94 0.76
C ALA A 140 -11.43 -10.34 -0.68
N ALA A 141 -12.50 -11.13 -0.80
CA ALA A 141 -12.96 -11.63 -2.10
C ALA A 141 -13.24 -10.51 -3.14
N PRO A 142 -13.80 -9.34 -2.78
CA PRO A 142 -13.95 -8.22 -3.72
C PRO A 142 -12.61 -7.68 -4.22
N ASP A 143 -11.58 -7.59 -3.36
CA ASP A 143 -10.26 -7.09 -3.71
C ASP A 143 -9.59 -8.02 -4.74
N ILE A 144 -9.61 -9.34 -4.47
CA ILE A 144 -9.11 -10.38 -5.38
C ILE A 144 -9.83 -10.32 -6.73
N LYS A 145 -11.16 -10.19 -6.71
CA LYS A 145 -11.95 -10.12 -7.94
C LYS A 145 -11.63 -8.85 -8.75
N GLY A 146 -11.43 -7.72 -8.08
CA GLY A 146 -10.99 -6.47 -8.70
C GLY A 146 -9.65 -6.67 -9.39
N LEU A 147 -8.67 -7.22 -8.66
CA LEU A 147 -7.33 -7.51 -9.17
C LEU A 147 -7.38 -8.40 -10.43
N GLN A 148 -8.07 -9.53 -10.36
CA GLN A 148 -8.16 -10.49 -11.48
C GLN A 148 -8.93 -9.95 -12.69
N THR A 149 -9.76 -8.92 -12.49
CA THR A 149 -10.40 -8.21 -13.61
C THR A 149 -9.39 -7.34 -14.36
N LEU A 150 -8.42 -6.75 -13.66
CA LEU A 150 -7.34 -5.95 -14.24
C LEU A 150 -6.22 -6.83 -14.82
N TYR A 151 -5.92 -7.94 -14.14
CA TYR A 151 -4.80 -8.84 -14.45
C TYR A 151 -5.28 -10.30 -14.56
N PRO A 152 -5.88 -10.68 -15.71
CA PRO A 152 -6.36 -12.04 -15.96
C PRO A 152 -5.24 -13.05 -16.29
#